data_AF-A0A4T0WWP5-F1
#
_entry.id   AF-A0A4T0WWP5-F1
#
_cell.length_a   1.000
_cell.length_b   1.000
_cell.length_c   1.000
_cell.angle_alpha   90.00
_cell.angle_beta   90.00
_cell.angle_gamma   90.00
#
_symmetry.space_group_name_H-M   'P 1'
#
loop_
_entity.id
_entity.type
_entity.pdbx_description
1 polymer ?
#
loop_
_entity_poly.entity_id
_entity_poly.type
_entity_poly.pdbx_seq_one_letter_code
_entity_poly.pdbx_strand_id
1 'polypeptide(L)'
;MGMFSMDTDPKKRQIQGLPNWVLTPKEEKEVLEEYQKEVWRKCDKYVQAFKLCEAATGFSVLFKCKEEGNAMRECVQHHHQHEYVDEVRDKFIKKKLERIEKEQKEAAENLVSNNKQ
;
A
#
# COMPACT_ATOMS: atom_id res chain seq x y z
N MET A 1 -23.71 -26.63 -12.87
CA MET A 1 -22.61 -26.38 -11.91
C MET A 1 -21.39 -25.93 -12.71
N GLY A 2 -21.29 -24.61 -12.99
CA GLY A 2 -20.08 -24.00 -13.57
C GLY A 2 -19.21 -23.47 -12.44
N MET A 3 -17.94 -23.84 -12.33
CA MET A 3 -16.79 -23.37 -13.11
C MET A 3 -16.22 -22.07 -12.52
N PHE A 4 -15.25 -22.21 -11.60
CA PHE A 4 -14.33 -21.16 -11.18
C PHE A 4 -12.91 -21.60 -11.53
N SER A 5 -12.52 -21.40 -12.78
CA SER A 5 -11.10 -21.39 -13.16
C SER A 5 -10.51 -20.06 -12.72
N MET A 6 -9.63 -20.09 -11.71
CA MET A 6 -8.76 -18.96 -11.38
C MET A 6 -7.60 -18.94 -12.37
N ASP A 7 -7.77 -18.20 -13.46
CA ASP A 7 -6.68 -17.94 -14.39
C ASP A 7 -5.68 -16.95 -13.77
N THR A 8 -4.48 -17.45 -13.49
CA THR A 8 -3.30 -16.67 -13.11
C THR A 8 -2.52 -16.32 -14.38
N ASP A 9 -2.77 -15.12 -14.92
CA ASP A 9 -2.11 -14.65 -16.15
C ASP A 9 -1.27 -13.38 -15.88
N PRO A 10 0.06 -13.36 -16.14
CA PRO A 10 0.97 -12.30 -15.67
C PRO A 10 1.07 -11.07 -16.59
N LYS A 11 0.16 -10.85 -17.54
CA LYS A 11 0.19 -9.67 -18.42
C LYS A 11 -1.18 -9.01 -18.62
N LYS A 12 -1.56 -8.09 -17.72
CA LYS A 12 -2.51 -7.02 -18.04
C LYS A 12 -2.03 -5.69 -17.46
N ARG A 13 -1.33 -4.90 -18.29
CA ARG A 13 -1.08 -3.48 -18.05
C ARG A 13 -2.41 -2.76 -18.25
N GLN A 14 -3.08 -2.42 -17.14
CA GLN A 14 -4.33 -1.68 -17.21
C GLN A 14 -4.09 -0.23 -17.60
N ILE A 15 -4.91 0.28 -18.52
CA ILE A 15 -5.69 1.53 -18.49
C ILE A 15 -6.08 1.86 -19.94
N GLN A 16 -7.36 2.10 -20.24
CA GLN A 16 -7.83 3.33 -20.92
C GLN A 16 -9.25 3.69 -20.44
N GLY A 17 -9.42 4.92 -19.96
CA GLY A 17 -10.71 5.57 -19.64
C GLY A 17 -11.02 5.78 -18.16
N LEU A 18 -10.59 4.87 -17.27
CA LEU A 18 -11.04 4.67 -15.87
C LEU A 18 -12.58 4.52 -15.77
N PRO A 19 -13.16 3.47 -15.14
CA PRO A 19 -12.77 2.95 -13.82
C PRO A 19 -12.98 1.41 -13.63
N ASN A 20 -12.55 0.85 -12.50
CA ASN A 20 -13.33 -0.18 -11.77
C ASN A 20 -13.12 0.06 -10.26
N TRP A 21 -13.51 1.28 -9.86
CA TRP A 21 -13.22 2.03 -8.64
C TRP A 21 -11.74 2.09 -8.20
N VAL A 22 -10.99 2.76 -9.09
CA VAL A 22 -9.79 3.58 -8.83
C VAL A 22 -8.46 2.85 -8.54
N LEU A 23 -8.45 1.81 -7.72
CA LEU A 23 -7.28 0.95 -7.50
C LEU A 23 -7.71 -0.50 -7.67
N THR A 24 -6.92 -1.33 -8.35
CA THR A 24 -7.19 -2.76 -8.31
C THR A 24 -6.91 -3.31 -6.91
N PRO A 25 -7.59 -4.38 -6.44
CA PRO A 25 -7.33 -4.97 -5.13
C PRO A 25 -5.87 -5.38 -4.90
N LYS A 26 -5.13 -5.66 -5.97
CA LYS A 26 -3.70 -5.94 -5.93
C LYS A 26 -2.88 -4.69 -5.66
N GLU A 27 -3.15 -3.61 -6.40
CA GLU A 27 -2.45 -2.33 -6.20
C GLU A 27 -2.78 -1.75 -4.81
N GLU A 28 -4.03 -1.86 -4.34
CA GLU A 28 -4.39 -1.43 -3.00
C GLU A 28 -3.63 -2.23 -1.93
N LYS A 29 -3.50 -3.55 -2.11
CA LYS A 29 -2.70 -4.38 -1.22
C LYS A 29 -1.23 -3.94 -1.17
N GLU A 30 -0.62 -3.65 -2.32
CA GLU A 30 0.76 -3.17 -2.38
C GLU A 30 0.93 -1.82 -1.67
N VAL A 31 -0.02 -0.90 -1.86
CA VAL A 31 -0.03 0.40 -1.17
C VAL A 31 -0.18 0.22 0.34
N LEU A 32 -1.06 -0.68 0.79
CA LEU A 32 -1.25 -0.98 2.20
C LEU A 32 -0.02 -1.65 2.81
N GLU A 33 0.66 -2.54 2.09
CA GLU A 33 1.89 -3.17 2.56
C GLU A 33 3.03 -2.16 2.73
N GLU A 34 3.20 -1.25 1.77
CA GLU A 34 4.21 -0.20 1.89
C GLU A 34 3.87 0.79 2.99
N TYR A 35 2.59 1.19 3.10
CA TYR A 35 2.10 2.02 4.19
C TYR A 35 2.35 1.36 5.55
N GLN A 36 2.04 0.07 5.67
CA GLN A 36 2.28 -0.69 6.88
C GLN A 36 3.77 -0.66 7.24
N LYS A 37 4.70 -0.87 6.29
CA LYS A 37 6.14 -0.75 6.55
C LYS A 37 6.53 0.64 7.04
N GLU A 38 5.96 1.71 6.49
CA GLU A 38 6.21 3.07 6.96
C GLU A 38 5.72 3.28 8.40
N VAL A 39 4.54 2.76 8.75
CA VAL A 39 4.01 2.78 10.11
C VAL A 39 4.94 2.01 11.06
N TRP A 40 5.39 0.82 10.67
CA TRP A 40 6.37 0.05 11.46
C TRP A 40 7.69 0.80 11.65
N ARG A 41 8.18 1.52 10.64
CA ARG A 41 9.37 2.38 10.77
C ARG A 41 9.16 3.52 11.77
N LYS A 42 7.98 4.14 11.80
CA LYS A 42 7.64 5.20 12.77
C LYS A 42 7.51 4.65 14.20
N CYS A 43 6.97 3.44 14.33
CA CYS A 43 6.78 2.77 15.62
C CYS A 43 7.99 1.92 16.06
N ASP A 44 9.14 1.99 15.38
CA ASP A 44 10.31 1.14 15.62
C ASP A 44 10.82 1.20 17.07
N LYS A 45 10.74 2.37 17.71
CA LYS A 45 11.07 2.56 19.13
C LYS A 45 10.28 1.62 20.06
N TYR A 46 8.98 1.46 19.81
CA TYR A 46 8.11 0.60 20.62
C TYR A 46 8.35 -0.88 20.32
N VAL A 47 8.66 -1.21 19.06
CA VAL A 47 9.02 -2.58 18.65
C VAL A 47 10.33 -3.01 19.32
N GLN A 48 11.33 -2.13 19.36
CA GLN A 48 12.60 -2.42 20.04
C GLN A 48 12.40 -2.62 21.55
N ALA A 49 11.61 -1.76 22.21
CA ALA A 49 11.29 -1.92 23.64
C ALA A 49 10.61 -3.26 23.92
N PHE A 50 9.64 -3.65 23.08
CA PHE A 50 8.98 -4.94 23.19
C PHE A 50 9.96 -6.12 23.00
N LYS A 51 10.85 -6.06 21.99
CA LYS A 51 11.88 -7.08 21.76
C LYS A 51 12.87 -7.23 22.91
N LEU A 52 13.25 -6.13 23.56
CA LEU A 52 14.12 -6.17 24.74
C LEU A 52 13.44 -6.90 25.90
N CYS A 53 12.16 -6.61 26.14
CA CYS A 53 11.38 -7.30 27.17
C CYS A 53 11.12 -8.78 26.81
N GLU A 54 10.89 -9.07 25.53
CA GLU A 54 10.72 -10.43 24.99
C GLU A 54 11.97 -11.28 25.24
N ALA A 55 13.15 -10.74 24.90
CA ALA A 55 14.43 -11.40 25.10
C ALA A 55 14.72 -11.68 26.59
N ALA A 56 14.26 -10.80 27.49
CA ALA A 56 14.46 -10.97 28.93
C ALA A 56 13.51 -11.99 29.58
N THR A 57 12.31 -12.19 29.02
CA THR A 57 11.22 -12.92 29.70
C THR A 57 10.83 -14.24 29.04
N GLY A 58 11.01 -14.38 27.72
CA GLY A 58 10.72 -15.59 26.97
C GLY A 58 9.25 -16.03 27.04
N PHE A 59 8.91 -16.96 27.93
CA PHE A 59 7.59 -17.61 27.97
C PHE A 59 6.47 -16.74 28.57
N SER A 60 6.78 -15.79 29.47
CA SER A 60 5.77 -14.96 30.16
C SER A 60 5.61 -13.55 29.57
N VAL A 61 6.01 -13.36 28.31
CA VAL A 61 6.04 -12.05 27.62
C VAL A 61 4.65 -11.42 27.52
N LEU A 62 3.60 -12.21 27.32
CA LEU A 62 2.23 -11.72 27.25
C LEU A 62 1.74 -11.05 28.54
N PHE A 63 2.32 -11.41 29.69
CA PHE A 63 1.95 -10.86 30.99
C PHE A 63 2.91 -9.77 31.46
N LYS A 64 4.22 -9.99 31.33
CA LYS A 64 5.24 -9.04 31.81
C LYS A 64 5.50 -7.88 30.85
N CYS A 65 5.41 -8.12 29.54
CA CYS A 65 5.66 -7.12 28.50
C CYS A 65 4.36 -6.55 27.91
N LYS A 66 3.28 -6.59 28.71
CA LYS A 66 1.95 -6.17 28.28
C LYS A 66 1.89 -4.67 28.02
N GLU A 67 2.63 -3.88 28.80
CA GLU A 67 2.65 -2.42 28.66
C GLU A 67 3.36 -2.00 27.37
N GLU A 68 4.52 -2.60 27.08
CA GLU A 68 5.29 -2.37 25.86
C GLU A 68 4.53 -2.86 24.62
N GLY A 69 3.88 -4.02 24.74
CA GLY A 69 3.02 -4.57 23.69
C GLY A 69 1.80 -3.69 23.41
N ASN A 70 1.18 -3.13 24.45
CA ASN A 70 0.08 -2.17 24.30
C ASN A 70 0.54 -0.86 23.67
N ALA A 71 1.67 -0.31 24.10
CA ALA A 71 2.24 0.92 23.53
C ALA A 71 2.58 0.75 22.03
N MET A 72 3.13 -0.40 21.64
CA MET A 72 3.37 -0.73 20.23
C MET A 72 2.04 -0.79 19.45
N ARG A 73 1.03 -1.47 19.98
CA ARG A 73 -0.29 -1.58 19.34
C ARG A 73 -0.99 -0.24 19.22
N GLU A 74 -0.89 0.61 20.23
CA GLU A 74 -1.48 1.94 20.25
C GLU A 74 -0.83 2.86 19.19
N CYS A 75 0.50 2.80 19.05
CA CYS A 75 1.22 3.51 17.98
C CYS A 75 0.72 3.09 16.58
N VAL A 76 0.62 1.78 16.34
CA VAL A 76 0.13 1.26 15.05
C VAL A 76 -1.34 1.63 14.83
N GLN A 77 -2.18 1.51 15.86
CA GLN A 77 -3.61 1.80 15.79
C GLN A 77 -3.88 3.29 15.53
N HIS A 78 -3.08 4.19 16.09
CA HIS A 78 -3.16 5.62 15.82
C HIS A 78 -2.91 5.93 14.34
N HIS A 79 -1.93 5.26 13.71
CA HIS A 79 -1.65 5.41 12.29
C HIS A 79 -2.62 4.64 11.37
N HIS A 80 -3.33 3.64 11.88
CA HIS A 80 -4.34 2.91 11.11
C HIS A 80 -5.72 3.60 11.10
N GLN A 81 -5.84 4.81 11.66
CA GLN A 81 -7.08 5.58 11.53
C GLN A 81 -7.42 5.79 10.06
N HIS A 82 -8.69 5.55 9.70
CA HIS A 82 -9.18 5.51 8.31
C HIS A 82 -8.74 6.71 7.46
N GLU A 83 -8.63 7.88 8.07
CA GLU A 83 -8.20 9.14 7.45
C GLU A 83 -6.78 9.06 6.84
N TYR A 84 -5.83 8.39 7.50
CA TYR A 84 -4.48 8.24 6.96
C TYR A 84 -4.40 7.30 5.75
N VAL A 85 -5.26 6.27 5.73
CA VAL A 85 -5.32 5.32 4.62
C VAL A 85 -5.86 6.00 3.38
N ASP A 86 -6.82 6.90 3.54
CA ASP A 86 -7.41 7.68 2.44
C ASP A 86 -6.41 8.68 1.85
N GLU A 87 -5.61 9.38 2.66
CA GLU A 87 -4.55 10.25 2.15
C GLU A 87 -3.51 9.52 1.30
N VAL A 88 -3.14 8.30 1.72
CA VAL A 88 -2.13 7.49 1.01
C VAL A 88 -2.71 6.97 -0.30
N ARG A 89 -3.98 6.58 -0.31
CA ARG A 89 -4.72 6.24 -1.53
C ARG A 89 -4.77 7.43 -2.48
N ASP A 90 -5.12 8.62 -2.01
CA ASP A 90 -5.20 9.84 -2.82
C ASP A 90 -3.85 10.21 -3.46
N LYS A 91 -2.76 10.11 -2.69
CA LYS A 91 -1.40 10.32 -3.22
C LYS A 91 -1.07 9.32 -4.34
N PHE A 92 -1.46 8.06 -4.18
CA PHE A 92 -1.22 7.05 -5.21
C PHE A 92 -2.04 7.32 -6.48
N ILE A 93 -3.31 7.70 -6.32
CA ILE A 93 -4.21 8.05 -7.42
C ILE A 93 -3.64 9.23 -8.21
N LYS A 94 -3.19 10.28 -7.51
CA LYS A 94 -2.58 11.45 -8.14
C LYS A 94 -1.34 11.07 -8.97
N LYS A 95 -0.43 10.28 -8.40
CA LYS A 95 0.78 9.81 -9.10
C LYS A 95 0.43 8.99 -10.35
N LYS A 96 -0.66 8.20 -10.30
CA LYS A 96 -1.15 7.42 -11.43
C LYS A 96 -1.72 8.31 -12.54
N LEU A 97 -2.50 9.33 -12.17
CA LEU A 97 -3.05 10.31 -13.12
C LEU A 97 -1.93 11.08 -13.84
N GLU A 98 -0.92 11.56 -13.11
CA GLU A 98 0.23 12.27 -13.69
C GLU A 98 0.99 11.41 -14.72
N ARG A 99 1.07 10.08 -14.51
CA ARG A 99 1.70 9.16 -15.47
C ARG A 99 0.87 9.06 -16.75
N ILE A 100 -0.45 8.95 -16.63
CA ILE A 100 -1.37 8.86 -17.77
C ILE A 100 -1.31 10.13 -18.61
N GLU A 101 -1.31 11.31 -17.98
CA GLU A 101 -1.24 12.59 -18.70
C GLU A 101 0.06 12.71 -19.52
N LYS A 102 1.18 12.20 -19.01
CA LYS A 102 2.45 12.18 -19.76
C LYS A 102 2.38 11.23 -20.96
N GLU A 103 1.91 10.01 -20.75
CA GLU A 103 1.76 9.00 -21.81
C GLU A 103 0.79 9.50 -22.91
N GLN A 104 -0.28 10.22 -22.56
CA GLN A 104 -1.19 10.80 -23.55
C GLN A 104 -0.57 11.96 -24.34
N LYS A 105 0.25 12.81 -23.70
CA LYS A 105 0.98 13.88 -24.40
C LYS A 105 1.99 13.31 -25.38
N GLU A 106 2.76 12.31 -24.96
CA GLU A 106 3.71 11.62 -25.82
C GLU A 106 3.01 10.89 -26.98
N ALA A 107 1.86 10.25 -26.74
CA ALA A 107 1.07 9.62 -27.79
C ALA A 107 0.51 10.65 -28.79
N ALA A 108 0.03 11.80 -28.30
CA ALA A 108 -0.44 12.89 -29.16
C ALA A 108 0.69 13.49 -30.02
N GLU A 109 1.87 13.70 -29.43
CA GLU A 109 3.06 14.21 -30.14
C GLU A 109 3.57 13.21 -31.20
N ASN A 110 3.56 11.91 -30.89
CA ASN A 110 3.93 10.86 -31.83
C ASN A 110 2.93 10.74 -32.99
N LEU A 111 1.62 10.89 -32.74
CA LEU A 111 0.60 10.90 -33.79
C LEU A 111 0.73 12.11 -34.72
N VAL A 112 1.07 13.30 -34.19
CA VAL A 112 1.32 14.50 -34.99
C VAL A 112 2.59 14.34 -35.85
N SER A 113 3.62 13.69 -35.32
CA SER A 113 4.89 13.46 -36.02
C SER A 113 4.75 12.43 -37.14
N ASN A 114 3.97 11.37 -36.93
CA ASN A 114 3.78 10.28 -37.89
C ASN A 114 2.86 10.67 -39.07
N ASN A 115 2.07 11.74 -38.93
CA ASN A 115 1.18 12.26 -39.99
C ASN A 115 1.85 13.37 -40.82
N LYS A 116 3.12 13.69 -40.55
CA LYS A 116 3.92 14.72 -41.24
C LYS A 116 4.97 14.12 -42.18
N GLN A 117 5.07 12.79 -42.25
CA GLN A 117 5.96 12.02 -43.13
C GLN A 117 5.13 11.30 -44.19
#